data_AF-W5SR28-F1
#
_entry.id   AF-W5SR28-F1
#
_cell.length_a   1.000
_cell.length_b   1.000
_cell.length_c   1.000
_cell.angle_alpha   90.00
_cell.angle_beta   90.00
_cell.angle_gamma   90.00
#
_symmetry.space_group_name_H-M   'P 1'
#
loop_
_entity.id
_entity.type
_entity.pdbx_description
1 polymer ?
#
loop_
_entity_poly.entity_id
_entity_poly.type
_entity_poly.pdbx_seq_one_letter_code
_entity_poly.pdbx_strand_id
1 'polypeptide(L)'
;MMMIVMGCNSGGVSGEGTGEEGKARKGDGSVIDLKVVSKKIKDAVEFAQEVKEVQTLVKSVDELAKAIGKKVEGAGNLGDDGGQNGSLISAAYSIISSVSTKLERLEQQAEVSVELKAKITVVKTASKKFTDTVKGASAELGKKDATDENAKKLY
;
A
#
# COMPACT_ATOMS: atom_id res chain seq x y z
N MET A 1 -62.62 -13.96 5.96
CA MET A 1 -61.58 -13.15 5.29
C MET A 1 -60.49 -12.86 6.32
N MET A 2 -59.42 -13.65 6.32
CA MET A 2 -58.31 -13.52 7.26
C MET A 2 -57.37 -12.45 6.68
N MET A 3 -57.28 -11.27 7.30
CA MET A 3 -56.36 -10.22 6.85
C MET A 3 -54.94 -10.62 7.24
N ILE A 4 -54.16 -11.02 6.23
CA ILE A 4 -52.70 -11.09 6.33
C ILE A 4 -52.20 -9.64 6.31
N VAL A 5 -51.80 -9.12 7.48
CA VAL A 5 -50.99 -7.91 7.53
C VAL A 5 -49.58 -8.31 7.11
N MET A 6 -49.30 -8.20 5.81
CA MET A 6 -47.92 -8.18 5.31
C MET A 6 -47.28 -6.89 5.83
N GLY A 7 -46.69 -6.98 7.01
CA GLY A 7 -45.93 -5.89 7.59
C GLY A 7 -44.79 -5.51 6.66
N CYS A 8 -44.83 -4.26 6.19
CA CYS A 8 -43.71 -3.60 5.56
C CYS A 8 -42.44 -3.87 6.38
N ASN A 9 -41.41 -4.40 5.71
CA ASN A 9 -40.02 -4.35 6.14
C ASN A 9 -39.53 -2.89 6.13
N SER A 10 -40.15 -2.05 6.97
CA SER A 10 -39.73 -0.68 7.21
C SER A 10 -38.73 -0.73 8.35
N GLY A 11 -37.47 -0.41 8.05
CA GLY A 11 -36.41 -0.18 9.03
C GLY A 11 -36.65 1.08 9.87
N GLY A 12 -37.88 1.30 10.31
CA GLY A 12 -38.28 2.36 11.22
C GLY A 12 -38.45 1.78 12.62
N VAL A 13 -37.64 2.31 13.55
CA VAL A 13 -37.83 2.22 15.00
C VAL A 13 -39.33 2.24 15.34
N SER A 14 -39.85 1.11 15.81
CA SER A 14 -41.19 1.01 16.39
C SER A 14 -41.03 0.71 17.88
N GLY A 15 -41.32 1.70 18.72
CA GLY A 15 -41.38 1.57 20.18
C GLY A 15 -40.81 2.80 20.86
N GLU A 16 -41.70 3.65 21.39
CA GLU A 16 -41.35 4.69 22.37
C GLU A 16 -40.60 4.06 23.55
N GLY A 17 -39.40 4.59 23.85
CA GLY A 17 -38.55 4.16 24.96
C GLY A 17 -37.14 3.81 24.51
N THR A 18 -36.24 4.79 24.58
CA THR A 18 -34.77 4.64 24.40
C THR A 18 -34.36 3.91 23.12
N GLY A 19 -34.63 4.50 21.95
CA GLY A 19 -33.92 4.10 20.75
C GLY A 19 -32.44 4.43 20.95
N GLU A 20 -31.61 3.43 21.27
CA GLU A 20 -30.18 3.64 21.50
C GLU A 20 -29.55 4.17 20.20
N GLU A 21 -29.34 5.48 20.13
CA GLU A 21 -28.73 6.16 18.99
C GLU A 21 -27.44 5.45 18.58
N GLY A 22 -27.36 5.05 17.31
CA GLY A 22 -26.23 4.31 16.78
C GLY A 22 -26.35 2.79 16.86
N LYS A 23 -27.55 2.23 17.11
CA LYS A 23 -27.81 0.79 16.97
C LYS A 23 -28.82 0.49 15.85
N ALA A 24 -28.51 -0.51 15.03
CA ALA A 24 -29.42 -1.05 14.01
C ALA A 24 -29.85 -2.48 14.39
N ARG A 25 -31.08 -2.90 14.05
CA ARG A 25 -31.56 -4.26 14.27
C ARG A 25 -31.64 -5.03 12.96
N LYS A 26 -31.17 -6.28 12.96
CA LYS A 26 -31.37 -7.23 11.86
C LYS A 26 -32.75 -7.88 11.97
N GLY A 27 -33.20 -8.51 10.87
CA GLY A 27 -34.46 -9.26 10.85
C GLY A 27 -34.51 -10.48 11.78
N ASP A 28 -33.36 -10.96 12.24
CA ASP A 28 -33.24 -12.03 13.25
C ASP A 28 -33.26 -11.50 14.70
N GLY A 29 -33.46 -10.19 14.90
CA GLY A 29 -33.46 -9.54 16.21
C GLY A 29 -32.08 -9.15 16.76
N SER A 30 -30.98 -9.54 16.11
CA SER A 30 -29.63 -9.14 16.54
C SER A 30 -29.38 -7.64 16.32
N VAL A 31 -28.54 -7.06 17.19
CA VAL A 31 -28.24 -5.62 17.19
C VAL A 31 -26.83 -5.36 16.65
N ILE A 32 -26.71 -4.45 15.69
CA ILE A 32 -25.48 -3.93 15.13
C ILE A 32 -25.18 -2.59 15.79
N ASP A 33 -23.98 -2.46 16.35
CA ASP A 33 -23.46 -1.17 16.81
C ASP A 33 -22.83 -0.40 15.65
N LEU A 34 -23.49 0.66 15.19
CA LEU A 34 -23.06 1.48 14.07
C LEU A 34 -21.82 2.32 14.39
N LYS A 35 -21.57 2.64 15.68
CA LYS A 35 -20.33 3.34 16.07
C LYS A 35 -19.13 2.41 15.90
N VAL A 36 -19.27 1.14 16.31
CA VAL A 36 -18.23 0.12 16.10
C VAL A 36 -17.98 -0.14 14.62
N VAL A 37 -19.05 -0.26 13.81
CA VAL A 37 -18.92 -0.47 12.36
C VAL A 37 -18.25 0.73 11.68
N SER A 38 -18.67 1.96 12.00
CA SER A 38 -18.09 3.19 11.45
C SER A 38 -16.59 3.29 11.77
N LYS A 39 -16.20 2.97 13.01
CA LYS A 39 -14.79 2.89 13.41
C LYS A 39 -14.01 1.88 12.57
N LYS A 40 -14.50 0.63 12.45
CA LYS A 40 -13.85 -0.41 11.64
C LYS A 40 -13.69 -0.02 10.17
N ILE A 41 -14.66 0.69 9.59
CA ILE A 41 -14.57 1.21 8.23
C ILE A 41 -13.45 2.25 8.14
N LYS A 42 -13.37 3.17 9.09
CA LYS A 42 -12.31 4.19 9.14
C LYS A 42 -10.93 3.53 9.25
N ASP A 43 -10.76 2.61 10.19
CA ASP A 43 -9.47 1.92 10.40
C ASP A 43 -9.05 1.13 9.15
N ALA A 44 -10.00 0.46 8.47
CA ALA A 44 -9.75 -0.24 7.21
C ALA A 44 -9.37 0.71 6.05
N VAL A 45 -9.98 1.89 5.97
CA VAL A 45 -9.66 2.92 4.96
C VAL A 45 -8.27 3.48 5.20
N GLU A 46 -7.91 3.80 6.45
CA GLU A 46 -6.58 4.31 6.80
C GLU A 46 -5.49 3.26 6.48
N PHE A 47 -5.70 1.99 6.84
CA PHE A 47 -4.81 0.90 6.44
C PHE A 47 -4.64 0.79 4.92
N ALA A 48 -5.75 0.86 4.17
CA ALA A 48 -5.72 0.78 2.71
C ALA A 48 -4.97 1.97 2.07
N GLN A 49 -5.03 3.16 2.67
CA GLN A 49 -4.28 4.34 2.20
C GLN A 49 -2.76 4.15 2.38
N GLU A 50 -2.32 3.63 3.52
CA GLU A 50 -0.90 3.35 3.76
C GLU A 50 -0.36 2.27 2.80
N VAL A 51 -1.13 1.20 2.57
CA VAL A 51 -0.79 0.18 1.56
C VAL A 51 -0.73 0.79 0.15
N LYS A 52 -1.62 1.72 -0.17
CA LYS A 52 -1.63 2.42 -1.46
C LYS A 52 -0.38 3.29 -1.66
N GLU A 53 0.10 3.92 -0.61
CA GLU A 53 1.35 4.68 -0.66
C GLU A 53 2.54 3.77 -0.95
N VAL A 54 2.65 2.61 -0.27
CA VAL A 54 3.67 1.60 -0.56
C VAL A 54 3.60 1.15 -2.02
N GLN A 55 2.41 0.83 -2.53
CA GLN A 55 2.22 0.46 -3.94
C GLN A 55 2.73 1.54 -4.89
N THR A 56 2.45 2.80 -4.59
CA THR A 56 2.82 3.95 -5.44
C THR A 56 4.33 4.15 -5.45
N LEU A 57 4.99 4.03 -4.30
CA LEU A 57 6.45 4.11 -4.20
C LEU A 57 7.14 2.99 -4.98
N VAL A 58 6.66 1.75 -4.86
CA VAL A 58 7.21 0.63 -5.64
C VAL A 58 7.04 0.88 -7.14
N LYS A 59 5.86 1.34 -7.59
CA LYS A 59 5.64 1.68 -9.01
C LYS A 59 6.51 2.83 -9.51
N SER A 60 6.86 3.78 -8.65
CA SER A 60 7.76 4.88 -9.05
C SER A 60 9.15 4.38 -9.42
N VAL A 61 9.57 3.22 -8.88
CA VAL A 61 10.84 2.56 -9.22
C VAL A 61 10.77 2.00 -10.63
N ASP A 62 9.63 1.49 -11.11
CA ASP A 62 9.44 1.11 -12.52
C ASP A 62 9.61 2.30 -13.47
N GLU A 63 9.17 3.49 -13.06
CA GLU A 63 9.36 4.72 -13.83
C GLU A 63 10.85 5.15 -13.84
N LEU A 64 11.56 4.99 -12.72
CA LEU A 64 13.02 5.20 -12.68
C LEU A 64 13.76 4.22 -13.61
N ALA A 65 13.31 2.97 -13.69
CA ALA A 65 13.91 1.96 -14.58
C ALA A 65 13.89 2.39 -16.05
N LYS A 66 12.84 3.12 -16.49
CA LYS A 66 12.74 3.66 -17.86
C LYS A 66 13.79 4.72 -18.17
N ALA A 67 14.37 5.36 -17.13
CA ALA A 67 15.41 6.36 -17.28
C ALA A 67 16.84 5.79 -17.27
N ILE A 68 17.00 4.46 -17.19
CA ILE A 68 18.32 3.82 -17.26
C ILE A 68 19.00 4.16 -18.59
N GLY A 69 20.23 4.66 -18.50
CA GLY A 69 21.03 5.05 -19.66
C GLY A 69 20.51 6.30 -20.37
N LYS A 70 19.65 7.10 -19.70
CA LYS A 70 19.02 8.28 -20.29
C LYS A 70 19.45 9.59 -19.63
N LYS A 71 19.46 10.66 -20.41
CA LYS A 71 19.53 12.06 -19.97
C LYS A 71 18.41 12.88 -20.58
N VAL A 72 18.12 14.02 -19.97
CA VAL A 72 17.23 15.03 -20.56
C VAL A 72 18.00 15.82 -21.61
N GLU A 73 17.48 15.89 -22.83
CA GLU A 73 17.98 16.74 -23.91
C GLU A 73 17.27 18.09 -23.92
N GLY A 74 17.81 19.07 -24.66
CA GLY A 74 17.30 20.45 -24.67
C GLY A 74 15.83 20.60 -25.11
N ALA A 75 15.27 19.61 -25.82
CA ALA A 75 13.86 19.58 -26.21
C ALA A 75 12.94 18.87 -25.19
N GLY A 76 13.47 18.45 -24.03
CA GLY A 76 12.73 17.78 -22.97
C GLY A 76 12.49 16.28 -23.19
N ASN A 77 13.04 15.70 -24.26
CA ASN A 77 13.04 14.26 -24.52
C ASN A 77 14.18 13.57 -23.78
N LEU A 78 14.04 12.25 -23.58
CA LEU A 78 15.10 11.40 -23.05
C LEU A 78 15.99 10.92 -24.20
N GLY A 79 17.24 11.39 -24.20
CA GLY A 79 18.32 10.91 -25.07
C GLY A 79 19.22 9.90 -24.37
N ASP A 80 20.11 9.26 -25.10
CA ASP A 80 21.06 8.30 -24.54
C ASP A 80 22.20 9.00 -23.77
N ASP A 81 22.55 8.45 -22.60
CA ASP A 81 23.62 8.94 -21.71
C ASP A 81 24.58 7.85 -21.23
N GLY A 82 24.31 6.58 -21.57
CA GLY A 82 25.20 5.44 -21.46
C GLY A 82 25.93 5.28 -20.13
N GLY A 83 25.48 4.34 -19.30
CA GLY A 83 26.26 3.83 -18.17
C GLY A 83 26.60 4.84 -17.08
N GLN A 84 25.71 5.80 -16.80
CA GLN A 84 25.85 6.80 -15.73
C GLN A 84 24.74 6.69 -14.67
N ASN A 85 24.36 5.45 -14.32
CA ASN A 85 23.13 5.19 -13.56
C ASN A 85 23.28 5.26 -12.03
N GLY A 86 24.46 5.64 -11.49
CA GLY A 86 24.73 5.54 -10.05
C GLY A 86 23.76 6.34 -9.17
N SER A 87 23.42 7.57 -9.58
CA SER A 87 22.44 8.41 -8.87
C SER A 87 21.01 7.87 -8.98
N LEU A 88 20.63 7.34 -10.15
CA LEU A 88 19.34 6.71 -10.39
C LEU A 88 19.13 5.47 -9.52
N ILE A 89 20.15 4.60 -9.42
CA ILE A 89 20.16 3.44 -8.54
C ILE A 89 20.07 3.87 -7.07
N SER A 90 20.81 4.92 -6.68
CA SER A 90 20.75 5.46 -5.32
C SER A 90 19.35 5.98 -4.96
N ALA A 91 18.66 6.61 -5.93
CA ALA A 91 17.28 7.03 -5.74
C ALA A 91 16.34 5.84 -5.54
N ALA A 92 16.42 4.81 -6.39
CA ALA A 92 15.64 3.59 -6.24
C ALA A 92 15.90 2.89 -4.89
N TYR A 93 17.18 2.80 -4.47
CA TYR A 93 17.56 2.28 -3.16
C TYR A 93 16.90 3.05 -2.01
N SER A 94 16.90 4.38 -2.07
CA SER A 94 16.28 5.25 -1.05
C SER A 94 14.76 5.06 -0.98
N ILE A 95 14.10 4.95 -2.14
CA ILE A 95 12.65 4.70 -2.23
C ILE A 95 12.30 3.33 -1.61
N ILE A 96 13.01 2.26 -1.99
CA ILE A 96 12.73 0.92 -1.45
C ILE A 96 13.11 0.79 0.03
N SER A 97 14.12 1.53 0.49
CA SER A 97 14.41 1.66 1.92
C SER A 97 13.24 2.31 2.67
N SER A 98 12.66 3.37 2.10
CA SER A 98 11.47 4.03 2.67
C SER A 98 10.24 3.13 2.67
N VAL A 99 10.07 2.30 1.63
CA VAL A 99 9.03 1.26 1.57
C VAL A 99 9.20 0.26 2.72
N SER A 100 10.43 -0.19 3.00
CA SER A 100 10.71 -1.12 4.10
C SER A 100 10.27 -0.55 5.45
N THR A 101 10.59 0.72 5.73
CA THR A 101 10.15 1.43 6.95
C THR A 101 8.63 1.54 7.06
N LYS A 102 7.93 1.78 5.93
CA LYS A 102 6.46 1.86 5.93
C LYS A 102 5.83 0.48 6.18
N LEU A 103 6.38 -0.58 5.59
CA LEU A 103 5.93 -1.95 5.82
C LEU A 103 6.12 -2.38 7.28
N GLU A 104 7.21 -1.95 7.93
CA GLU A 104 7.41 -2.17 9.37
C GLU A 104 6.31 -1.55 10.23
N ARG A 105 5.89 -0.33 9.90
CA ARG A 105 4.79 0.35 10.62
C ARG A 105 3.47 -0.38 10.41
N LEU A 106 3.16 -0.77 9.17
CA LEU A 106 1.97 -1.55 8.83
C LEU A 106 1.93 -2.89 9.58
N GLU A 107 3.07 -3.59 9.69
CA GLU A 107 3.17 -4.89 10.38
C GLU A 107 2.91 -4.77 11.89
N GLN A 108 3.28 -3.63 12.49
CA GLN A 108 3.16 -3.36 13.93
C GLN A 108 1.76 -2.92 14.37
N GLN A 109 0.87 -2.57 13.45
CA GLN A 109 -0.49 -2.18 13.79
C GLN A 109 -1.23 -3.35 14.49
N ALA A 110 -1.88 -3.02 15.61
CA ALA A 110 -2.49 -4.01 16.52
C ALA A 110 -3.67 -4.76 15.88
N GLU A 111 -4.43 -4.08 15.00
CA GLU A 111 -5.67 -4.61 14.41
C GLU A 111 -5.45 -5.34 13.08
N VAL A 112 -4.20 -5.39 12.59
CA VAL A 112 -3.87 -6.10 11.35
C VAL A 112 -3.90 -7.61 11.61
N SER A 113 -4.68 -8.32 10.79
CA SER A 113 -4.83 -9.77 10.91
C SER A 113 -3.51 -10.51 10.65
N VAL A 114 -3.38 -11.72 11.19
CA VAL A 114 -2.22 -12.60 10.94
C VAL A 114 -1.98 -12.81 9.44
N GLU A 115 -3.06 -12.96 8.66
CA GLU A 115 -2.98 -13.12 7.21
C GLU A 115 -2.40 -11.88 6.50
N LEU A 116 -2.84 -10.67 6.90
CA LEU A 116 -2.32 -9.44 6.34
C LEU A 116 -0.87 -9.19 6.76
N LYS A 117 -0.50 -9.54 8.00
CA LYS A 117 0.90 -9.50 8.46
C LYS A 117 1.79 -10.39 7.60
N ALA A 118 1.37 -11.63 7.32
CA ALA A 118 2.11 -12.53 6.45
C ALA A 118 2.33 -11.93 5.05
N LYS A 119 1.31 -11.28 4.47
CA LYS A 119 1.45 -10.56 3.19
C LYS A 119 2.42 -9.38 3.28
N ILE A 120 2.37 -8.60 4.36
CA ILE A 120 3.32 -7.50 4.61
C ILE A 120 4.76 -8.03 4.72
N THR A 121 4.98 -9.12 5.46
CA THR A 121 6.29 -9.75 5.62
C THR A 121 6.88 -10.17 4.27
N VAL A 122 6.07 -10.74 3.37
CA VAL A 122 6.53 -11.10 2.01
C VAL A 122 7.07 -9.89 1.25
N VAL A 123 6.32 -8.77 1.24
CA VAL A 123 6.77 -7.55 0.55
C VAL A 123 8.02 -6.99 1.22
N LYS A 124 8.08 -6.99 2.55
CA LYS A 124 9.23 -6.50 3.33
C LYS A 124 10.49 -7.32 3.04
N THR A 125 10.38 -8.65 2.93
CA THR A 125 11.49 -9.52 2.52
C THR A 125 11.96 -9.20 1.10
N ALA A 126 11.04 -8.92 0.17
CA ALA A 126 11.41 -8.51 -1.19
C ALA A 126 12.14 -7.15 -1.20
N SER A 127 11.66 -6.15 -0.46
CA SER A 127 12.32 -4.85 -0.31
C SER A 127 13.71 -4.97 0.31
N LYS A 128 13.86 -5.85 1.31
CA LYS A 128 15.16 -6.16 1.92
C LYS A 128 16.11 -6.83 0.91
N LYS A 129 15.62 -7.79 0.12
CA LYS A 129 16.43 -8.45 -0.92
C LYS A 129 16.95 -7.43 -1.95
N PHE A 130 16.11 -6.51 -2.40
CA PHE A 130 16.52 -5.44 -3.32
C PHE A 130 17.64 -4.58 -2.71
N THR A 131 17.43 -4.06 -1.49
CA THR A 131 18.44 -3.21 -0.83
C THR A 131 19.73 -3.95 -0.51
N ASP A 132 19.65 -5.22 -0.08
CA ASP A 132 20.82 -6.08 0.14
C ASP A 132 21.59 -6.34 -1.16
N THR A 133 20.90 -6.50 -2.29
CA THR A 133 21.54 -6.66 -3.61
C THR A 133 22.36 -5.42 -3.98
N VAL A 134 21.77 -4.23 -3.84
CA VAL A 134 22.46 -2.96 -4.14
C VAL A 134 23.67 -2.75 -3.22
N LYS A 135 23.54 -3.02 -1.91
CA LYS A 135 24.67 -2.94 -0.96
C LYS A 135 25.77 -3.93 -1.31
N GLY A 136 25.41 -5.19 -1.58
CA GLY A 136 26.35 -6.27 -1.86
C GLY A 136 27.15 -6.06 -3.15
N ALA A 137 26.56 -5.43 -4.15
CA ALA A 137 27.20 -5.09 -5.42
C ALA A 137 27.55 -3.59 -5.55
N SER A 138 27.80 -2.90 -4.42
CA SER A 138 28.08 -1.46 -4.39
C SER A 138 29.29 -1.02 -5.22
N ALA A 139 30.29 -1.88 -5.44
CA ALA A 139 31.40 -1.59 -6.34
C ALA A 139 30.95 -1.43 -7.81
N GLU A 140 29.89 -2.13 -8.22
CA GLU A 140 29.36 -2.10 -9.58
C GLU A 140 28.17 -1.15 -9.74
N LEU A 141 27.33 -1.07 -8.70
CA LEU A 141 26.05 -0.37 -8.70
C LEU A 141 26.08 0.98 -7.98
N GLY A 142 27.01 1.17 -7.04
CA GLY A 142 27.15 2.37 -6.22
C GLY A 142 28.12 3.41 -6.80
N LYS A 143 28.78 3.10 -7.91
CA LYS A 143 29.65 4.04 -8.62
C LYS A 143 28.86 4.95 -9.56
N LYS A 144 29.38 6.14 -9.85
CA LYS A 144 28.75 7.13 -10.75
C LYS A 144 28.43 6.52 -12.11
N ASP A 145 29.39 5.80 -12.68
CA ASP A 145 29.37 5.19 -14.01
C ASP A 145 28.84 3.74 -13.98
N ALA A 146 27.80 3.47 -13.19
CA ALA A 146 27.13 2.18 -13.20
C ALA A 146 26.51 1.93 -14.59
N THR A 147 26.90 0.81 -15.23
CA THR A 147 26.49 0.50 -16.61
C THR A 147 24.98 0.25 -16.72
N ASP A 148 24.44 0.37 -17.92
CA ASP A 148 23.03 0.11 -18.18
C ASP A 148 22.68 -1.36 -17.91
N GLU A 149 23.58 -2.29 -18.26
CA GLU A 149 23.41 -3.72 -17.99
C GLU A 149 23.37 -4.01 -16.48
N ASN A 150 24.23 -3.37 -15.70
CA ASN A 150 24.26 -3.55 -14.25
C ASN A 150 23.02 -2.94 -13.59
N ALA A 151 22.59 -1.75 -14.04
CA ALA A 151 21.36 -1.13 -13.57
C ALA A 151 20.13 -1.99 -13.88
N LYS A 152 20.03 -2.55 -15.11
CA LYS A 152 18.90 -3.40 -15.52
C LYS A 152 18.77 -4.70 -14.73
N LYS A 153 19.86 -5.24 -14.18
CA LYS A 153 19.80 -6.46 -13.34
C LYS A 153 19.03 -6.27 -12.02
N LEU A 154 18.77 -5.03 -11.61
CA LEU A 154 18.02 -4.72 -10.39
C LEU A 154 16.50 -4.75 -10.54
N TYR A 155 16.00 -4.66 -11.78
CA TYR A 155 14.60 -4.47 -12.12
C TYR A 155 14.08 -5.69 -12.89
#